data_AF-A0A2P8D162-F1
#
_entry.id   AF-A0A2P8D162-F1
#
_cell.length_a   1.000
_cell.length_b   1.000
_cell.length_c   1.000
_cell.angle_alpha   90.00
_cell.angle_beta   90.00
_cell.angle_gamma   90.00
#
_symmetry.space_group_name_H-M   'P 1'
#
loop_
_entity.id
_entity.type
_entity.pdbx_description
1 polymer ?
#
loop_
_entity_poly.entity_id
_entity_poly.type
_entity_poly.pdbx_seq_one_letter_code
_entity_poly.pdbx_strand_id
1 'polypeptide(L)'
;MGTVRSVTLIDWDVAVNTGTRLVRPGPQVDLPEARQAVEQLRELSVTAQHHVREFTGLVPLEPGGAAVVVDRPGWIRSNVAGFRVVLEPIIEQLAERRGGPAAAGSVGSVTTMVGSKVTGVQLGAILSYLAGRVLGQYELFLPPDPDGKAPTGRLTLVAPNIVHTERELAVDPRDFRLWVCLHEETHRVQFTASPWLRDYVQEQMREYLLSTDIDAAQFLDRLRAAGEAVADVVRGNEGNVLGAFQSPAQSEILDRITAVMTLAEGHGDFVMDAVGPEVVPSVEEIRARFQQRREGGNRIDKIIRQLIGLDLKMKQYAEGAAFVREVVGEVGMAEFNRVWESRETLPTLKEIRDPGLWINRVVRTQELAAAPVPAAATAGADTGTAPGGTGADTATGADADTPGGSSPSDAAASDTPEAAEVDAPGSDAPGSEASAAEASDTPSARDDDPGPVPGDVSPPPEK
;
A
#
# COMPACT_ATOMS: atom_id res chain seq x y z
N MET A 1 43.02 -11.97 -7.57
CA MET A 1 41.74 -11.65 -8.25
C MET A 1 41.23 -10.37 -7.65
N GLY A 2 41.30 -9.26 -8.39
CA GLY A 2 40.84 -7.95 -7.92
C GLY A 2 39.33 -7.92 -7.85
N THR A 3 38.79 -7.54 -6.70
CA THR A 3 37.37 -7.26 -6.51
C THR A 3 36.97 -6.13 -7.46
N VAL A 4 36.23 -6.47 -8.52
CA VAL A 4 35.56 -5.47 -9.35
C VAL A 4 34.55 -4.78 -8.42
N ARG A 5 34.86 -3.56 -7.98
CA ARG A 5 33.87 -2.73 -7.29
C ARG A 5 32.77 -2.43 -8.30
N SER A 6 31.60 -3.03 -8.11
CA SER A 6 30.40 -2.63 -8.82
C SER A 6 30.16 -1.15 -8.58
N VAL A 7 29.82 -0.41 -9.63
CA VAL A 7 29.48 1.00 -9.52
C VAL A 7 28.08 1.07 -8.90
N THR A 8 28.02 1.20 -7.58
CA THR A 8 26.76 1.28 -6.85
C THR A 8 26.20 2.70 -6.96
N LEU A 9 24.98 2.85 -7.51
CA LEU A 9 24.27 4.13 -7.56
C LEU A 9 23.85 4.65 -6.18
N ILE A 10 23.85 3.78 -5.16
CA ILE A 10 23.49 4.10 -3.78
C ILE A 10 24.60 3.53 -2.88
N ASP A 11 25.16 4.37 -2.02
CA ASP A 11 26.05 3.92 -0.94
C ASP A 11 25.18 3.46 0.25
N TRP A 12 24.90 2.16 0.30
CA TRP A 12 24.04 1.53 1.31
C TRP A 12 24.60 1.68 2.74
N ASP A 13 25.92 1.64 2.90
CA ASP A 13 26.56 1.80 4.20
C ASP A 13 26.40 3.23 4.71
N VAL A 14 26.54 4.23 3.82
CA VAL A 14 26.24 5.62 4.15
C VAL A 14 24.77 5.80 4.51
N ALA A 15 23.84 5.12 3.82
CA ALA A 15 22.41 5.17 4.17
C ALA A 15 22.12 4.62 5.57
N VAL A 16 22.66 3.45 5.91
CA VAL A 16 22.53 2.85 7.25
C VAL A 16 23.15 3.76 8.31
N ASN A 17 24.39 4.21 8.10
CA ASN A 17 25.10 5.05 9.07
C ASN A 17 24.39 6.40 9.28
N THR A 18 23.90 7.01 8.21
CA THR A 18 23.14 8.26 8.29
C THR A 18 21.82 8.05 9.04
N GLY A 19 21.04 7.04 8.65
CA GLY A 19 19.75 6.77 9.27
C GLY A 19 19.88 6.44 10.76
N THR A 20 20.81 5.58 11.12
CA THR A 20 21.04 5.18 12.52
C THR A 20 21.58 6.31 13.41
N ARG A 21 22.32 7.28 12.85
CA ARG A 21 22.79 8.46 13.59
C ARG A 21 21.71 9.53 13.76
N LEU A 22 20.84 9.71 12.77
CA LEU A 22 19.81 10.74 12.78
C LEU A 22 18.56 10.32 13.56
N VAL A 23 18.29 9.02 13.68
CA VAL A 23 17.07 8.54 14.30
C VAL A 23 17.04 8.87 15.78
N ARG A 24 15.93 9.44 16.24
CA ARG A 24 15.76 9.77 17.66
C ARG A 24 15.70 8.48 18.49
N PRO A 25 16.22 8.47 19.72
CA PRO A 25 16.05 7.33 20.62
C PRO A 25 14.58 7.11 20.98
N GLY A 26 14.25 5.89 21.34
CA GLY A 26 12.94 5.53 21.89
C GLY A 26 12.71 6.08 23.30
N PRO A 27 11.54 5.78 23.91
CA PRO A 27 11.29 6.10 25.31
C PRO A 27 12.35 5.44 26.18
N GLN A 28 12.78 6.14 27.23
CA GLN A 28 13.67 5.56 28.22
C GLN A 28 12.86 4.58 29.07
N VAL A 29 13.30 3.32 29.08
CA VAL A 29 12.72 2.21 29.82
C VAL A 29 13.86 1.45 30.49
N ASP A 30 13.59 0.83 31.63
CA ASP A 30 14.59 -0.04 32.24
C ASP A 30 14.67 -1.39 31.49
N LEU A 31 15.74 -2.14 31.76
CA LEU A 31 15.98 -3.40 31.05
C LEU A 31 14.92 -4.48 31.35
N PRO A 32 14.43 -4.66 32.59
CA PRO A 32 13.30 -5.54 32.88
C PRO A 32 12.04 -5.22 32.08
N GLU A 33 11.63 -3.95 32.05
CA GLU A 33 10.46 -3.50 31.29
C GLU A 33 10.64 -3.75 29.79
N ALA A 34 11.82 -3.43 29.25
CA ALA A 34 12.12 -3.68 27.83
C ALA A 34 12.01 -5.17 27.49
N ARG A 35 12.55 -6.06 28.34
CA ARG A 35 12.46 -7.52 28.14
C ARG A 35 11.02 -8.01 28.18
N GLN A 36 10.25 -7.56 29.16
CA GLN A 36 8.84 -7.91 29.29
C GLN A 36 8.03 -7.47 28.07
N ALA A 37 8.25 -6.24 27.56
CA ALA A 37 7.58 -5.76 26.37
C ALA A 37 7.92 -6.61 25.12
N VAL A 38 9.20 -6.97 24.95
CA VAL A 38 9.65 -7.80 23.82
C VAL A 38 9.08 -9.22 23.91
N GLU A 39 9.09 -9.84 25.09
CA GLU A 39 8.52 -11.17 25.33
C GLU A 39 7.02 -11.16 25.04
N GLN A 40 6.29 -10.19 25.59
CA GLN A 40 4.85 -10.07 25.37
C GLN A 40 4.51 -9.83 23.89
N LEU A 41 5.27 -9.00 23.17
CA LEU A 41 5.07 -8.79 21.73
C LEU A 41 5.24 -10.10 20.93
N ARG A 42 6.21 -10.93 21.29
CA ARG A 42 6.40 -12.24 20.63
C ARG A 42 5.23 -13.18 20.92
N GLU A 43 4.80 -13.28 22.17
CA GLU A 43 3.66 -14.12 22.56
C GLU A 43 2.35 -13.66 21.90
N LEU A 44 2.07 -12.36 21.93
CA LEU A 44 0.88 -11.78 21.32
C LEU A 44 0.90 -11.90 19.80
N SER A 45 2.08 -11.85 19.16
CA SER A 45 2.18 -12.09 17.72
C SER A 45 1.77 -13.51 17.32
N VAL A 46 2.04 -14.51 18.17
CA VAL A 46 1.58 -15.89 17.94
C VAL A 46 0.08 -16.01 18.22
N THR A 47 -0.41 -15.35 19.27
CA THR A 47 -1.84 -15.30 19.62
C THR A 47 -2.66 -14.69 18.49
N ALA A 48 -2.18 -13.60 17.89
CA ALA A 48 -2.85 -12.92 16.77
C ALA A 48 -3.06 -13.84 15.57
N GLN A 49 -2.14 -14.77 15.29
CA GLN A 49 -2.27 -15.70 14.16
C GLN A 49 -3.55 -16.54 14.24
N HIS A 50 -3.91 -16.97 15.45
CA HIS A 50 -5.11 -17.76 15.66
C HIS A 50 -6.37 -16.95 15.36
N HIS A 51 -6.49 -15.75 15.94
CA HIS A 51 -7.64 -14.89 15.76
C HIS A 51 -7.82 -14.44 14.31
N VAL A 52 -6.73 -14.04 13.64
CA VAL A 52 -6.78 -13.62 12.23
C VAL A 52 -7.19 -14.79 11.34
N ARG A 53 -6.64 -16.00 11.56
CA ARG A 53 -7.03 -17.19 10.80
C ARG A 53 -8.48 -17.57 11.03
N GLU A 54 -8.95 -17.54 12.28
CA GLU A 54 -10.34 -17.87 12.62
C GLU A 54 -11.32 -16.91 11.96
N PHE A 55 -11.01 -15.61 11.96
CA PHE A 55 -11.88 -14.59 11.39
C PHE A 55 -11.85 -14.56 9.86
N THR A 56 -10.66 -14.55 9.26
CA THR A 56 -10.49 -14.40 7.80
C THR A 56 -10.68 -15.71 7.04
N GLY A 57 -10.45 -16.87 7.68
CA GLY A 57 -10.36 -18.15 7.00
C GLY A 57 -9.11 -18.33 6.14
N LEU A 58 -8.21 -17.35 6.09
CA LEU A 58 -6.97 -17.45 5.34
C LEU A 58 -5.99 -18.40 6.06
N VAL A 59 -5.48 -19.38 5.32
CA VAL A 59 -4.52 -20.36 5.83
C VAL A 59 -3.17 -20.09 5.18
N PRO A 60 -2.15 -19.70 5.97
CA PRO A 60 -0.82 -19.52 5.43
C PRO A 60 -0.23 -20.88 5.01
N LEU A 61 0.54 -20.89 3.94
CA LEU A 61 1.15 -22.13 3.42
C LEU A 61 2.31 -22.63 4.29
N GLU A 62 2.93 -21.72 5.03
CA GLU A 62 3.99 -22.02 5.99
C GLU A 62 3.62 -21.46 7.37
N PRO A 63 3.94 -22.19 8.46
CA PRO A 63 3.70 -21.70 9.81
C PRO A 63 4.41 -20.36 10.05
N GLY A 64 3.66 -19.38 10.57
CA GLY A 64 4.24 -18.13 11.02
C GLY A 64 5.04 -18.35 12.30
N GLY A 65 6.35 -18.10 12.27
CA GLY A 65 7.11 -17.92 13.52
C GLY A 65 6.62 -16.69 14.29
N ALA A 66 7.10 -16.55 15.53
CA ALA A 66 6.89 -15.32 16.30
C ALA A 66 7.50 -14.11 15.57
N ALA A 67 6.92 -12.93 15.83
CA ALA A 67 7.42 -11.67 15.29
C ALA A 67 8.90 -11.43 15.64
N VAL A 68 9.63 -10.87 14.69
CA VAL A 68 10.97 -10.33 14.96
C VAL A 68 10.83 -8.95 15.56
N VAL A 69 11.17 -8.82 16.84
CA VAL A 69 11.12 -7.54 17.55
C VAL A 69 12.43 -6.79 17.37
N VAL A 70 12.35 -5.56 16.88
CA VAL A 70 13.51 -4.72 16.55
C VAL A 70 13.43 -3.35 17.22
N ASP A 71 14.57 -2.68 17.32
CA ASP A 71 14.67 -1.26 17.61
C ASP A 71 14.66 -0.43 16.31
N ARG A 72 14.65 0.91 16.43
CA ARG A 72 14.64 1.79 15.25
C ARG A 72 15.87 1.60 14.35
N PRO A 73 17.11 1.51 14.89
CA PRO A 73 18.29 1.16 14.08
C PRO A 73 18.20 -0.20 13.38
N GLY A 74 17.65 -1.23 14.07
CA GLY A 74 17.41 -2.55 13.50
C GLY A 74 16.42 -2.51 12.34
N TRP A 75 15.33 -1.76 12.49
CA TRP A 75 14.37 -1.51 11.41
C TRP A 75 15.01 -0.84 10.19
N ILE A 76 15.85 0.19 10.41
CA ILE A 76 16.59 0.88 9.32
C ILE A 76 17.50 -0.10 8.57
N ARG A 77 18.31 -0.88 9.31
CA ARG A 77 19.22 -1.87 8.72
C ARG A 77 18.45 -2.89 7.87
N SER A 78 17.32 -3.38 8.38
CA SER A 78 16.54 -4.37 7.64
C SER A 78 15.93 -3.79 6.37
N ASN A 79 15.36 -2.59 6.43
CA ASN A 79 14.78 -1.96 5.25
C ASN A 79 15.85 -1.63 4.19
N VAL A 80 17.04 -1.19 4.59
CA VAL A 80 18.15 -1.02 3.64
C VAL A 80 18.53 -2.34 2.97
N ALA A 81 18.59 -3.44 3.73
CA ALA A 81 18.86 -4.76 3.17
C ALA A 81 17.77 -5.20 2.17
N GLY A 82 16.50 -4.94 2.47
CA GLY A 82 15.40 -5.23 1.56
C GLY A 82 15.41 -4.38 0.30
N PHE A 83 15.66 -3.07 0.41
CA PHE A 83 15.82 -2.18 -0.75
C PHE A 83 16.96 -2.62 -1.65
N ARG A 84 18.06 -3.08 -1.07
CA ARG A 84 19.20 -3.60 -1.81
C ARG A 84 18.80 -4.78 -2.70
N VAL A 85 18.05 -5.75 -2.16
CA VAL A 85 17.56 -6.92 -2.90
C VAL A 85 16.69 -6.53 -4.09
N VAL A 86 15.85 -5.50 -3.94
CA VAL A 86 14.93 -5.07 -5.00
C VAL A 86 15.63 -4.19 -6.04
N LEU A 87 16.47 -3.25 -5.60
CA LEU A 87 17.02 -2.21 -6.46
C LEU A 87 18.30 -2.62 -7.18
N GLU A 88 19.17 -3.45 -6.57
CA GLU A 88 20.44 -3.85 -7.22
C GLU A 88 20.24 -4.52 -8.59
N PRO A 89 19.35 -5.53 -8.75
CA PRO A 89 19.14 -6.17 -10.05
C PRO A 89 18.67 -5.19 -11.13
N ILE A 90 17.86 -4.19 -10.75
CA ILE A 90 17.32 -3.19 -11.66
C ILE A 90 18.42 -2.19 -12.06
N ILE A 91 19.23 -1.76 -11.09
CA ILE A 91 20.37 -0.87 -11.32
C ILE A 91 21.37 -1.53 -12.28
N GLU A 92 21.65 -2.82 -12.09
CA GLU A 92 22.54 -3.60 -12.97
C GLU A 92 21.99 -3.67 -14.40
N GLN A 93 20.72 -4.03 -14.56
CA GLN A 93 20.07 -4.07 -15.88
C GLN A 93 20.07 -2.70 -16.58
N LEU A 94 19.83 -1.60 -15.85
CA LEU A 94 19.89 -0.25 -16.40
C LEU A 94 21.33 0.14 -16.81
N ALA A 95 22.33 -0.28 -16.05
CA ALA A 95 23.74 -0.05 -16.39
C ALA A 95 24.16 -0.83 -17.64
N GLU A 96 23.69 -2.07 -17.80
CA GLU A 96 23.90 -2.88 -19.01
C GLU A 96 23.28 -2.22 -20.24
N ARG A 97 22.01 -1.77 -20.15
CA ARG A 97 21.31 -1.06 -21.24
C ARG A 97 22.01 0.23 -21.68
N ARG A 98 22.71 0.91 -20.77
CA ARG A 98 23.46 2.16 -21.05
C ARG A 98 24.89 1.94 -21.58
N GLY A 99 25.23 0.73 -22.01
CA GLY A 99 26.52 0.42 -22.64
C GLY A 99 27.57 -0.18 -21.71
N GLY A 100 27.15 -0.67 -20.54
CA GLY A 100 27.99 -1.39 -19.58
C GLY A 100 29.05 -0.53 -18.87
N PRO A 101 29.91 -1.16 -18.04
CA PRO A 101 30.93 -0.46 -17.26
C PRO A 101 31.95 0.33 -18.10
N ALA A 102 32.06 0.01 -19.39
CA ALA A 102 33.01 0.62 -20.32
C ALA A 102 32.59 2.03 -20.79
N ALA A 103 31.28 2.34 -20.85
CA ALA A 103 30.78 3.68 -21.20
C ALA A 103 30.94 4.70 -20.05
N ALA A 104 31.08 4.23 -18.81
CA ALA A 104 31.30 5.07 -17.63
C ALA A 104 32.78 5.51 -17.45
N GLY A 105 33.69 4.99 -18.27
CA GLY A 105 35.13 5.04 -18.06
C GLY A 105 35.85 6.34 -18.37
N SER A 106 35.27 7.28 -19.12
CA SER A 106 36.01 8.48 -19.55
C SER A 106 35.65 9.79 -18.83
N VAL A 107 34.48 9.91 -18.18
CA VAL A 107 34.07 11.12 -17.43
C VAL A 107 33.22 10.81 -16.16
N GLY A 108 32.90 9.54 -15.85
CA GLY A 108 31.82 9.18 -14.92
C GLY A 108 32.17 8.66 -13.51
N SER A 109 33.41 8.23 -13.23
CA SER A 109 33.69 7.48 -11.99
C SER A 109 33.60 8.30 -10.68
N VAL A 110 34.14 9.52 -10.67
CA VAL A 110 34.14 10.38 -9.47
C VAL A 110 32.77 11.02 -9.24
N THR A 111 32.07 11.42 -10.30
CA THR A 111 30.71 11.97 -10.25
C THR A 111 29.69 10.92 -9.79
N THR A 112 29.80 9.67 -10.24
CA THR A 112 28.93 8.58 -9.77
C THR A 112 29.22 8.20 -8.32
N MET A 113 30.48 8.21 -7.87
CA MET A 113 30.83 7.90 -6.48
C MET A 113 30.41 8.99 -5.48
N VAL A 114 30.49 10.27 -5.87
CA VAL A 114 29.96 11.37 -5.06
C VAL A 114 28.43 11.35 -5.06
N GLY A 115 27.81 11.06 -6.21
CA GLY A 115 26.37 10.90 -6.35
C GLY A 115 25.82 9.80 -5.43
N SER A 116 26.47 8.63 -5.39
CA SER A 116 25.99 7.49 -4.60
C SER A 116 25.99 7.74 -3.10
N LYS A 117 26.98 8.50 -2.60
CA LYS A 117 27.01 8.95 -1.19
C LYS A 117 25.90 9.94 -0.87
N VAL A 118 25.64 10.90 -1.76
CA VAL A 118 24.56 11.87 -1.57
C VAL A 118 23.20 11.15 -1.55
N THR A 119 22.95 10.25 -2.49
CA THR A 119 21.73 9.42 -2.50
C THR A 119 21.63 8.54 -1.25
N GLY A 120 22.75 7.97 -0.79
CA GLY A 120 22.82 7.24 0.47
C GLY A 120 22.40 8.09 1.67
N VAL A 121 22.92 9.32 1.79
CA VAL A 121 22.53 10.26 2.86
C VAL A 121 21.03 10.59 2.80
N GLN A 122 20.49 10.87 1.60
CA GLN A 122 19.06 11.17 1.42
C GLN A 122 18.18 9.99 1.83
N LEU A 123 18.51 8.78 1.38
CA LEU A 123 17.79 7.57 1.78
C LEU A 123 17.85 7.36 3.29
N GLY A 124 19.04 7.49 3.90
CA GLY A 124 19.23 7.38 5.34
C GLY A 124 18.40 8.40 6.13
N ALA A 125 18.31 9.64 5.67
CA ALA A 125 17.49 10.68 6.30
C ALA A 125 15.99 10.36 6.26
N ILE A 126 15.49 9.89 5.10
CA ILE A 126 14.10 9.45 4.95
C ILE A 126 13.81 8.27 5.88
N LEU A 127 14.68 7.26 5.90
CA LEU A 127 14.52 6.08 6.76
C LEU A 127 14.56 6.43 8.24
N SER A 128 15.43 7.35 8.66
CA SER A 128 15.45 7.87 10.05
C SER A 128 14.11 8.49 10.44
N TYR A 129 13.51 9.28 9.56
CA TYR A 129 12.21 9.90 9.80
C TYR A 129 11.08 8.87 9.92
N LEU A 130 11.07 7.85 9.04
CA LEU A 130 10.07 6.79 9.03
C LEU A 130 10.21 5.84 10.23
N ALA A 131 11.44 5.51 10.62
CA ALA A 131 11.74 4.58 11.70
C ALA A 131 11.14 4.99 13.06
N GLY A 132 10.80 6.26 13.25
CA GLY A 132 10.13 6.75 14.47
C GLY A 132 8.60 6.59 14.48
N ARG A 133 7.98 6.22 13.37
CA ARG A 133 6.51 6.21 13.19
C ARG A 133 5.94 4.83 12.88
N VAL A 134 6.74 3.92 12.34
CA VAL A 134 6.30 2.56 12.00
C VAL A 134 6.19 1.72 13.27
N LEU A 135 5.03 1.12 13.53
CA LEU A 135 4.80 0.25 14.70
C LEU A 135 5.18 -1.20 14.40
N GLY A 136 4.79 -1.68 13.23
CA GLY A 136 5.15 -2.98 12.70
C GLY A 136 5.14 -2.96 11.18
N GLN A 137 5.60 -4.07 10.60
CA GLN A 137 5.64 -4.27 9.17
C GLN A 137 5.74 -5.76 8.86
N TYR A 138 5.04 -6.22 7.83
CA TYR A 138 5.41 -7.46 7.15
C TYR A 138 6.49 -7.18 6.10
N GLU A 139 7.73 -7.61 6.37
CA GLU A 139 8.85 -7.43 5.46
C GLU A 139 8.75 -8.41 4.28
N LEU A 140 8.35 -7.88 3.12
CA LEU A 140 8.20 -8.65 1.88
C LEU A 140 9.53 -9.03 1.25
N PHE A 141 10.52 -8.17 1.36
CA PHE A 141 11.79 -8.27 0.63
C PHE A 141 12.91 -8.52 1.63
N LEU A 142 13.11 -9.78 1.98
CA LEU A 142 14.28 -10.21 2.72
C LEU A 142 15.34 -10.73 1.74
N PRO A 143 16.63 -10.59 2.06
CA PRO A 143 17.68 -11.30 1.35
C PRO A 143 17.35 -12.79 1.28
N PRO A 144 17.52 -13.43 0.11
CA PRO A 144 17.26 -14.86 -0.02
C PRO A 144 18.13 -15.62 0.98
N ASP A 145 17.51 -16.54 1.72
CA ASP A 145 18.22 -17.38 2.66
C ASP A 145 19.18 -18.30 1.91
N PRO A 146 20.49 -18.30 2.22
CA PRO A 146 21.46 -19.19 1.59
C PRO A 146 21.09 -20.67 1.68
N ASP A 147 20.40 -21.07 2.75
CA ASP A 147 19.96 -22.44 2.99
C ASP A 147 18.53 -22.72 2.49
N GLY A 148 17.80 -21.69 2.01
CA GLY A 148 16.43 -21.79 1.51
C GLY A 148 15.38 -22.22 2.54
N LYS A 149 15.69 -22.15 3.84
CA LYS A 149 14.85 -22.65 4.94
C LYS A 149 14.09 -21.53 5.65
N ALA A 150 14.62 -20.31 5.64
CA ALA A 150 13.95 -19.18 6.28
C ALA A 150 12.77 -18.70 5.41
N PRO A 151 11.68 -18.27 6.05
CA PRO A 151 10.55 -17.66 5.35
C PRO A 151 11.04 -16.49 4.47
N THR A 152 10.49 -16.42 3.26
CA THR A 152 10.80 -15.40 2.26
C THR A 152 10.36 -13.98 2.69
N GLY A 153 9.61 -13.87 3.79
CA GLY A 153 9.26 -12.62 4.46
C GLY A 153 9.06 -12.86 5.96
N ARG A 154 9.03 -11.79 6.76
CA ARG A 154 8.84 -11.90 8.21
C ARG A 154 8.04 -10.74 8.76
N LEU A 155 7.29 -10.99 9.82
CA LEU A 155 6.62 -9.95 10.59
C LEU A 155 7.61 -9.33 11.56
N THR A 156 7.73 -8.01 11.52
CA THR A 156 8.65 -7.22 12.34
C THR A 156 7.87 -6.21 13.16
N LEU A 157 8.22 -6.08 14.44
CA LEU A 157 7.59 -5.13 15.37
C LEU A 157 8.64 -4.19 15.95
N VAL A 158 8.39 -2.88 15.92
CA VAL A 158 9.31 -1.85 16.41
C VAL A 158 8.95 -1.50 17.85
N ALA A 159 9.45 -2.30 18.80
CA ALA A 159 9.09 -2.21 20.21
C ALA A 159 9.18 -0.78 20.80
N PRO A 160 10.23 0.02 20.53
CA PRO A 160 10.30 1.37 21.06
C PRO A 160 9.15 2.28 20.61
N ASN A 161 8.60 2.08 19.41
CA ASN A 161 7.49 2.88 18.90
C ASN A 161 6.15 2.43 19.47
N ILE A 162 5.99 1.13 19.66
CA ILE A 162 4.80 0.55 20.29
C ILE A 162 4.71 1.03 21.74
N VAL A 163 5.79 0.89 22.52
CA VAL A 163 5.86 1.36 23.92
C VAL A 163 5.70 2.88 24.02
N HIS A 164 6.24 3.63 23.06
CA HIS A 164 6.02 5.08 23.04
C HIS A 164 4.54 5.42 22.79
N THR A 165 3.91 4.73 21.84
CA THR A 165 2.54 5.01 21.42
C THR A 165 1.53 4.60 22.48
N GLU A 166 1.66 3.44 23.11
CA GLU A 166 0.73 3.03 24.17
C GLU A 166 0.73 4.01 25.35
N ARG A 167 1.90 4.57 25.68
CA ARG A 167 2.06 5.60 26.72
C ARG A 167 1.48 6.94 26.29
N GLU A 168 1.74 7.37 25.06
CA GLU A 168 1.20 8.62 24.49
C GLU A 168 -0.33 8.58 24.42
N LEU A 169 -0.89 7.45 24.02
CA LEU A 169 -2.33 7.22 23.96
C LEU A 169 -2.93 6.90 25.33
N ALA A 170 -2.12 6.62 26.36
CA ALA A 170 -2.54 6.21 27.70
C ALA A 170 -3.58 5.07 27.70
N VAL A 171 -3.34 4.04 26.89
CA VAL A 171 -4.19 2.83 26.74
C VAL A 171 -3.58 1.64 27.48
N ASP A 172 -4.36 0.56 27.67
CA ASP A 172 -3.81 -0.69 28.22
C ASP A 172 -2.68 -1.23 27.32
N PRO A 173 -1.46 -1.47 27.87
CA PRO A 173 -0.33 -1.91 27.07
C PRO A 173 -0.55 -3.26 26.39
N ARG A 174 -1.14 -4.25 27.08
CA ARG A 174 -1.30 -5.59 26.53
C ARG A 174 -2.29 -5.59 25.37
N ASP A 175 -3.42 -4.92 25.57
CA ASP A 175 -4.47 -4.81 24.57
C ASP A 175 -4.00 -4.02 23.35
N PHE A 176 -3.26 -2.92 23.55
CA PHE A 176 -2.67 -2.16 22.43
C PHE A 176 -1.65 -2.99 21.65
N ARG A 177 -0.77 -3.73 22.34
CA ARG A 177 0.22 -4.60 21.69
C ARG A 177 -0.44 -5.73 20.91
N LEU A 178 -1.51 -6.34 21.43
CA LEU A 178 -2.28 -7.36 20.72
C LEU A 178 -2.99 -6.75 19.50
N TRP A 179 -3.60 -5.58 19.66
CA TRP A 179 -4.24 -4.83 18.57
C TRP A 179 -3.26 -4.53 17.43
N VAL A 180 -2.02 -4.11 17.74
CA VAL A 180 -0.95 -3.97 16.73
C VAL A 180 -0.61 -5.32 16.11
N CYS A 181 -0.46 -6.38 16.90
CA CYS A 181 -0.14 -7.71 16.37
C CYS A 181 -1.21 -8.23 15.41
N LEU A 182 -2.50 -8.01 15.70
CA LEU A 182 -3.62 -8.41 14.83
C LEU A 182 -3.57 -7.69 13.47
N HIS A 183 -3.25 -6.38 13.49
CA HIS A 183 -3.09 -5.60 12.28
C HIS A 183 -1.95 -6.13 11.39
N GLU A 184 -0.76 -6.29 11.99
CA GLU A 184 0.42 -6.78 11.25
C GLU A 184 0.27 -8.23 10.78
N GLU A 185 -0.40 -9.06 11.58
CA GLU A 185 -0.69 -10.45 11.25
C GLU A 185 -1.65 -10.56 10.06
N THR A 186 -2.61 -9.65 9.96
CA THR A 186 -3.52 -9.58 8.80
C THR A 186 -2.73 -9.36 7.51
N HIS A 187 -1.76 -8.45 7.53
CA HIS A 187 -0.88 -8.26 6.37
C HIS A 187 0.01 -9.46 6.11
N ARG A 188 0.57 -10.09 7.15
CA ARG A 188 1.36 -11.31 6.98
C ARG A 188 0.55 -12.40 6.28
N VAL A 189 -0.70 -12.65 6.72
CA VAL A 189 -1.51 -13.73 6.15
C VAL A 189 -1.89 -13.45 4.70
N GLN A 190 -2.17 -12.20 4.32
CA GLN A 190 -2.46 -11.84 2.91
C GLN A 190 -1.37 -12.32 1.94
N PHE A 191 -0.11 -12.11 2.31
CA PHE A 191 1.04 -12.49 1.48
C PHE A 191 1.49 -13.95 1.67
N THR A 192 1.26 -14.55 2.84
CA THR A 192 1.68 -15.94 3.12
C THR A 192 0.62 -16.98 2.72
N ALA A 193 -0.64 -16.58 2.60
CA ALA A 193 -1.70 -17.38 1.98
C ALA A 193 -1.68 -17.28 0.44
N SER A 194 -1.05 -16.25 -0.13
CA SER A 194 -1.05 -15.96 -1.57
C SER A 194 0.38 -15.87 -2.15
N PRO A 195 1.06 -17.00 -2.45
CA PRO A 195 2.46 -17.01 -2.89
C PRO A 195 2.78 -16.11 -4.07
N TRP A 196 1.85 -16.03 -5.02
CA TRP A 196 2.01 -15.29 -6.26
C TRP A 196 2.01 -13.77 -6.04
N LEU A 197 1.46 -13.30 -4.92
CA LEU A 197 1.25 -11.87 -4.66
C LEU A 197 2.58 -11.13 -4.48
N ARG A 198 3.57 -11.76 -3.82
CA ARG A 198 4.92 -11.17 -3.71
C ARG A 198 5.51 -10.96 -5.10
N ASP A 199 5.56 -12.02 -5.90
CA ASP A 199 6.19 -11.99 -7.21
C ASP A 199 5.49 -11.00 -8.14
N TYR A 200 4.16 -10.91 -8.04
CA TYR A 200 3.36 -9.92 -8.74
C TYR A 200 3.78 -8.48 -8.37
N VAL A 201 3.85 -8.15 -7.08
CA VAL A 201 4.27 -6.80 -6.64
C VAL A 201 5.71 -6.48 -7.10
N GLN A 202 6.63 -7.45 -7.02
CA GLN A 202 7.99 -7.29 -7.53
C GLN A 202 8.02 -7.03 -9.04
N GLU A 203 7.22 -7.78 -9.79
CA GLU A 203 7.10 -7.60 -11.24
C GLU A 203 6.58 -6.21 -11.59
N GLN A 204 5.53 -5.73 -10.91
CA GLN A 204 4.98 -4.39 -11.14
C GLN A 204 6.02 -3.30 -10.82
N MET A 205 6.75 -3.41 -9.70
CA MET A 205 7.81 -2.46 -9.36
C MET A 205 8.93 -2.45 -10.41
N ARG A 206 9.36 -3.63 -10.87
CA ARG A 206 10.37 -3.77 -11.91
C ARG A 206 9.90 -3.16 -13.22
N GLU A 207 8.67 -3.43 -13.64
CA GLU A 207 8.07 -2.88 -14.86
C GLU A 207 7.97 -1.35 -14.79
N TYR A 208 7.56 -0.79 -13.64
CA TYR A 208 7.49 0.65 -13.41
C TYR A 208 8.87 1.32 -13.53
N LEU A 209 9.89 0.72 -12.92
CA LEU A 209 11.26 1.25 -12.97
C LEU A 209 11.89 1.12 -14.36
N LEU A 210 11.64 0.01 -15.07
CA LEU A 210 12.19 -0.23 -16.41
C LEU A 210 11.44 0.50 -17.53
N SER A 211 10.18 0.89 -17.31
CA SER A 211 9.42 1.76 -18.22
C SER A 211 9.83 3.23 -18.14
N THR A 212 10.80 3.54 -17.28
CA THR A 212 11.45 4.86 -17.19
C THR A 212 12.43 5.04 -18.36
N ASP A 213 11.91 5.17 -19.58
CA ASP A 213 12.65 5.72 -20.71
C ASP A 213 12.76 7.24 -20.52
N ILE A 214 13.74 7.65 -19.70
CA ILE A 214 14.20 9.04 -19.71
C ILE A 214 15.15 9.15 -20.90
N ASP A 215 14.57 9.28 -22.08
CA ASP A 215 15.28 9.90 -23.19
C ASP A 215 15.44 11.38 -22.82
N ALA A 216 16.67 11.90 -22.87
CA ALA A 216 16.97 13.28 -22.45
C ALA A 216 16.13 14.30 -23.24
N ALA A 217 15.77 13.96 -24.49
CA ALA A 217 14.85 14.71 -25.33
C ALA A 217 13.41 14.70 -24.76
N GLN A 218 12.88 13.54 -24.39
CA GLN A 218 11.54 13.44 -23.78
C GLN A 218 11.48 14.13 -22.41
N PHE A 219 12.57 14.11 -21.64
CA PHE A 219 12.64 14.84 -20.37
C PHE A 219 12.61 16.35 -20.57
N LEU A 220 13.32 16.86 -21.59
CA LEU A 220 13.27 18.27 -21.99
C LEU A 220 11.87 18.67 -22.49
N ASP A 221 11.22 17.82 -23.26
CA ASP A 221 9.87 18.07 -23.77
C ASP A 221 8.82 18.00 -22.64
N ARG A 222 8.97 17.07 -21.68
CA ARG A 222 8.15 17.02 -20.46
C ARG A 222 8.39 18.23 -19.56
N LEU A 223 9.62 18.73 -19.44
CA LEU A 223 9.93 19.97 -18.71
C LEU A 223 9.28 21.19 -19.36
N ARG A 224 9.25 21.26 -20.69
CA ARG A 224 8.54 22.32 -21.43
C ARG A 224 7.02 22.22 -21.23
N ALA A 225 6.46 21.03 -21.39
CA ALA A 225 5.04 20.77 -21.14
C ALA A 225 4.64 21.06 -19.69
N ALA A 226 5.52 20.77 -18.72
CA ALA A 226 5.32 21.12 -17.32
C ALA A 226 5.41 22.64 -17.08
N GLY A 227 6.29 23.35 -17.77
CA GLY A 227 6.33 24.82 -17.73
C GLY A 227 5.04 25.45 -18.23
N GLU A 228 4.43 24.86 -19.27
CA GLU A 228 3.12 25.27 -19.79
C GLU A 228 1.97 24.90 -18.84
N ALA A 229 1.97 23.69 -18.28
CA ALA A 229 0.97 23.24 -17.31
C ALA A 229 1.02 24.01 -15.97
N VAL A 230 2.21 24.40 -15.51
CA VAL A 230 2.38 25.29 -14.34
C VAL A 230 1.82 26.68 -14.62
N ALA A 231 1.94 27.18 -15.86
CA ALA A 231 1.31 28.43 -16.26
C ALA A 231 -0.23 28.35 -16.26
N ASP A 232 -0.80 27.17 -16.51
CA ASP A 232 -2.25 26.92 -16.46
C ASP A 232 -2.76 26.70 -15.02
N VAL A 233 -1.97 26.08 -14.14
CA VAL A 233 -2.29 25.95 -12.70
C VAL A 233 -2.26 27.32 -12.02
N VAL A 234 -1.34 28.21 -12.39
CA VAL A 234 -1.32 29.63 -11.93
C VAL A 234 -2.55 30.41 -12.43
N ARG A 235 -3.23 29.94 -13.50
CA ARG A 235 -4.52 30.47 -13.97
C ARG A 235 -5.75 29.81 -13.31
N GLY A 236 -5.55 28.96 -12.29
CA GLY A 236 -6.63 28.51 -11.41
C GLY A 236 -7.26 27.16 -11.75
N ASN A 237 -6.58 26.29 -12.51
CA ASN A 237 -7.05 24.92 -12.72
C ASN A 237 -6.27 23.95 -11.81
N GLU A 238 -6.96 23.16 -10.99
CA GLU A 238 -6.38 22.13 -10.13
C GLU A 238 -5.93 20.90 -10.95
N GLY A 239 -4.90 21.10 -11.79
CA GLY A 239 -4.28 20.04 -12.55
C GLY A 239 -3.34 19.21 -11.67
N ASN A 240 -3.54 17.89 -11.66
CA ASN A 240 -2.69 16.91 -10.99
C ASN A 240 -1.26 16.95 -11.57
N VAL A 241 -0.38 17.75 -10.96
CA VAL A 241 1.01 17.97 -11.37
C VAL A 241 1.80 16.65 -11.44
N LEU A 242 1.40 15.61 -10.72
CA LEU A 242 2.06 14.31 -10.71
C LEU A 242 1.77 13.48 -11.97
N GLY A 243 0.56 13.59 -12.53
CA GLY A 243 0.16 12.88 -13.75
C GLY A 243 0.81 13.43 -15.03
N ALA A 244 1.26 14.68 -15.01
CA ALA A 244 1.92 15.32 -16.15
C ALA A 244 3.31 14.75 -16.48
N PHE A 245 3.93 14.02 -15.53
CA PHE A 245 5.29 13.48 -15.68
C PHE A 245 5.35 11.97 -15.98
N GLN A 246 4.22 11.26 -15.97
CA GLN A 246 4.17 9.80 -16.09
C GLN A 246 3.73 9.38 -17.49
N SER A 247 4.31 8.30 -18.01
CA SER A 247 3.83 7.70 -19.25
C SER A 247 2.50 6.95 -19.01
N PRO A 248 1.64 6.77 -20.04
CA PRO A 248 0.42 5.97 -19.90
C PRO A 248 0.69 4.56 -19.34
N ALA A 249 1.76 3.91 -19.82
CA ALA A 249 2.19 2.62 -19.30
C ALA A 249 2.57 2.66 -17.82
N GLN A 250 3.29 3.70 -17.37
CA GLN A 250 3.60 3.90 -15.95
C GLN A 250 2.36 4.15 -15.10
N SER A 251 1.40 4.91 -15.62
CA SER A 251 0.11 5.15 -14.96
C SER A 251 -0.65 3.86 -14.74
N GLU A 252 -0.74 2.98 -15.75
CA GLU A 252 -1.44 1.70 -15.63
C GLU A 252 -0.79 0.77 -14.59
N ILE A 253 0.54 0.73 -14.54
CA ILE A 253 1.27 -0.06 -13.53
C ILE A 253 1.02 0.50 -12.12
N LEU A 254 1.05 1.82 -11.96
CA LEU A 254 0.75 2.47 -10.68
C LEU A 254 -0.68 2.23 -10.24
N ASP A 255 -1.65 2.26 -11.14
CA ASP A 255 -3.04 1.96 -10.82
C ASP A 255 -3.18 0.52 -10.29
N ARG A 256 -2.47 -0.44 -10.89
CA ARG A 256 -2.43 -1.83 -10.41
C ARG A 256 -1.81 -1.95 -9.02
N ILE A 257 -0.64 -1.34 -8.80
CA ILE A 257 0.01 -1.31 -7.48
C ILE A 257 -0.90 -0.66 -6.44
N THR A 258 -1.52 0.46 -6.80
CA THR A 258 -2.41 1.22 -5.93
C THR A 258 -3.64 0.41 -5.56
N ALA A 259 -4.24 -0.32 -6.51
CA ALA A 259 -5.40 -1.16 -6.25
C ALA A 259 -5.07 -2.30 -5.27
N VAL A 260 -3.94 -2.98 -5.44
CA VAL A 260 -3.49 -4.03 -4.50
C VAL A 260 -3.25 -3.47 -3.10
N MET A 261 -2.55 -2.34 -2.99
CA MET A 261 -2.32 -1.71 -1.70
C MET A 261 -3.63 -1.27 -1.05
N THR A 262 -4.55 -0.71 -1.82
CA THR A 262 -5.88 -0.29 -1.34
C THR A 262 -6.69 -1.47 -0.82
N LEU A 263 -6.69 -2.59 -1.53
CA LEU A 263 -7.33 -3.84 -1.08
C LEU A 263 -6.68 -4.36 0.21
N ALA A 264 -5.35 -4.49 0.24
CA ALA A 264 -4.63 -5.08 1.37
C ALA A 264 -4.86 -4.29 2.66
N GLU A 265 -4.80 -2.96 2.55
CA GLU A 265 -5.02 -2.03 3.64
C GLU A 265 -6.50 -2.00 4.06
N GLY A 266 -7.43 -1.93 3.11
CA GLY A 266 -8.87 -1.95 3.39
C GLY A 266 -9.34 -3.25 4.05
N HIS A 267 -8.78 -4.39 3.65
CA HIS A 267 -9.00 -5.66 4.32
C HIS A 267 -8.39 -5.68 5.73
N GLY A 268 -7.21 -5.08 5.91
CA GLY A 268 -6.62 -4.85 7.24
C GLY A 268 -7.58 -4.09 8.16
N ASP A 269 -8.07 -2.93 7.70
CA ASP A 269 -9.04 -2.12 8.45
C ASP A 269 -10.35 -2.90 8.72
N PHE A 270 -10.85 -3.67 7.75
CA PHE A 270 -12.05 -4.51 7.95
C PHE A 270 -11.85 -5.59 9.03
N VAL A 271 -10.70 -6.29 9.02
CA VAL A 271 -10.37 -7.26 10.06
C VAL A 271 -10.26 -6.57 11.42
N MET A 272 -9.58 -5.43 11.47
CA MET A 272 -9.47 -4.64 12.70
C MET A 272 -10.81 -4.15 13.21
N ASP A 273 -11.77 -3.86 12.32
CA ASP A 273 -13.14 -3.48 12.68
C ASP A 273 -13.91 -4.62 13.34
N ALA A 274 -13.65 -5.85 12.91
CA ALA A 274 -14.27 -7.05 13.44
C ALA A 274 -13.64 -7.59 14.73
N VAL A 275 -12.45 -7.10 15.10
CA VAL A 275 -11.84 -7.41 16.41
C VAL A 275 -12.72 -6.82 17.52
N GLY A 276 -13.51 -7.67 18.16
CA GLY A 276 -14.38 -7.30 19.27
C GLY A 276 -13.69 -7.29 20.64
N PRO A 277 -14.41 -6.85 21.70
CA PRO A 277 -13.90 -6.83 23.08
C PRO A 277 -13.58 -8.22 23.65
N GLU A 278 -14.08 -9.29 23.02
CA GLU A 278 -13.73 -10.66 23.40
C GLU A 278 -12.26 -11.01 23.09
N VAL A 279 -11.66 -10.36 22.09
CA VAL A 279 -10.25 -10.55 21.71
C VAL A 279 -9.37 -9.45 22.32
N VAL A 280 -9.82 -8.19 22.22
CA VAL A 280 -9.12 -7.02 22.76
C VAL A 280 -10.11 -6.22 23.61
N PRO A 281 -10.15 -6.42 24.93
CA PRO A 281 -11.12 -5.80 25.83
C PRO A 281 -11.26 -4.28 25.67
N SER A 282 -10.16 -3.53 25.55
CA SER A 282 -10.18 -2.07 25.39
C SER A 282 -10.16 -1.59 23.93
N VAL A 283 -10.62 -2.40 22.96
CA VAL A 283 -10.49 -2.09 21.51
C VAL A 283 -11.17 -0.79 21.10
N GLU A 284 -12.35 -0.48 21.63
CA GLU A 284 -13.09 0.73 21.27
C GLU A 284 -12.33 2.00 21.70
N GLU A 285 -11.77 1.97 22.92
CA GLU A 285 -10.93 3.05 23.43
C GLU A 285 -9.66 3.21 22.60
N ILE A 286 -9.00 2.10 22.25
CA ILE A 286 -7.80 2.10 21.40
C ILE A 286 -8.14 2.73 20.04
N ARG A 287 -9.23 2.31 19.38
CA ARG A 287 -9.63 2.85 18.08
C ARG A 287 -9.91 4.34 18.16
N ALA A 288 -10.68 4.79 19.16
CA ALA A 288 -11.03 6.20 19.32
C ALA A 288 -9.78 7.08 19.50
N ARG A 289 -8.87 6.70 20.40
CA ARG A 289 -7.65 7.48 20.67
C ARG A 289 -6.66 7.42 19.50
N PHE A 290 -6.55 6.28 18.83
CA PHE A 290 -5.68 6.12 17.67
C PHE A 290 -6.19 6.93 16.47
N GLN A 291 -7.51 6.96 16.23
CA GLN A 291 -8.12 7.77 15.18
C GLN A 291 -7.90 9.26 15.45
N GLN A 292 -8.09 9.73 16.69
CA GLN A 292 -7.80 11.11 17.07
C GLN A 292 -6.32 11.47 16.83
N ARG A 293 -5.38 10.57 17.14
CA ARG A 293 -3.95 10.76 16.85
C ARG A 293 -3.66 10.83 15.34
N ARG A 294 -4.35 10.01 14.54
CA ARG A 294 -4.24 10.03 13.06
C ARG A 294 -4.68 11.39 12.50
N GLU A 295 -5.76 11.96 13.02
CA GLU A 295 -6.31 13.27 12.61
C GLU A 295 -5.46 14.45 13.11
N GLY A 296 -4.83 14.33 14.28
CA GLY A 296 -4.04 15.36 14.96
C GLY A 296 -2.61 15.61 14.45
N GLY A 297 -2.21 15.06 13.29
CA GLY A 297 -0.83 15.15 12.79
C GLY A 297 -0.31 16.60 12.60
N ASN A 298 0.90 16.87 13.11
CA ASN A 298 1.61 18.17 13.02
C ASN A 298 1.67 18.73 11.58
N ARG A 299 1.68 20.07 11.42
CA ARG A 299 1.75 20.75 10.10
C ARG A 299 2.94 20.28 9.23
N ILE A 300 4.07 19.95 9.83
CA ILE A 300 5.25 19.41 9.14
C ILE A 300 5.01 18.00 8.63
N ASP A 301 4.27 17.17 9.38
CA ASP A 301 3.89 15.83 8.96
C ASP A 301 2.94 15.86 7.76
N LYS A 302 2.07 16.88 7.64
CA LYS A 302 1.21 17.08 6.47
C LYS A 302 2.03 17.45 5.22
N ILE A 303 3.04 18.32 5.36
CA ILE A 303 3.91 18.73 4.24
C ILE A 303 4.75 17.56 3.72
N ILE A 304 5.30 16.73 4.60
CA ILE A 304 6.05 15.52 4.20
C ILE A 304 5.12 14.47 3.58
N ARG A 305 3.88 14.34 4.07
CA ARG A 305 2.86 13.48 3.45
C ARG A 305 2.52 13.93 2.04
N GLN A 306 2.33 15.22 1.84
CA GLN A 306 2.02 15.80 0.54
C GLN A 306 3.17 15.65 -0.47
N LEU A 307 4.43 15.80 -0.02
CA LEU A 307 5.63 15.64 -0.86
C LEU A 307 5.92 14.20 -1.30
N ILE A 308 5.48 13.20 -0.53
CA ILE A 308 5.63 11.76 -0.85
C ILE A 308 4.37 11.22 -1.56
N GLY A 309 3.32 12.04 -1.76
CA GLY A 309 2.05 11.61 -2.35
C GLY A 309 1.15 10.82 -1.38
N LEU A 310 1.44 10.86 -0.07
CA LEU A 310 0.73 10.12 0.97
C LEU A 310 -0.69 10.67 1.28
N ASP A 311 -1.07 11.85 0.78
CA ASP A 311 -2.45 12.35 0.92
C ASP A 311 -3.45 11.60 0.01
N LEU A 312 -2.99 11.03 -1.11
CA LEU A 312 -3.76 10.08 -1.92
C LEU A 312 -4.04 8.78 -1.13
N LYS A 313 -3.16 8.44 -0.19
CA LYS A 313 -3.25 7.23 0.65
C LYS A 313 -4.51 7.24 1.54
N MET A 314 -4.88 8.39 2.12
CA MET A 314 -6.00 8.48 3.08
C MET A 314 -7.39 8.28 2.47
N LYS A 315 -7.65 8.79 1.27
CA LYS A 315 -8.91 8.50 0.56
C LYS A 315 -8.97 7.04 0.12
N GLN A 316 -7.84 6.49 -0.32
CA GLN A 316 -7.73 5.09 -0.70
C GLN A 316 -8.05 4.13 0.46
N TYR A 317 -7.60 4.40 1.69
CA TYR A 317 -7.95 3.57 2.87
C TYR A 317 -9.46 3.44 3.08
N ALA A 318 -10.18 4.57 3.04
CA ALA A 318 -11.63 4.57 3.22
C ALA A 318 -12.36 3.84 2.08
N GLU A 319 -11.90 4.04 0.84
CA GLU A 319 -12.43 3.34 -0.34
C GLU A 319 -12.21 1.81 -0.26
N GLY A 320 -11.01 1.38 0.15
CA GLY A 320 -10.69 -0.04 0.32
C GLY A 320 -11.52 -0.72 1.40
N ALA A 321 -11.65 -0.08 2.58
CA ALA A 321 -12.46 -0.64 3.67
C ALA A 321 -13.94 -0.70 3.30
N ALA A 322 -14.46 0.31 2.58
CA ALA A 322 -15.83 0.29 2.05
C ALA A 322 -16.04 -0.84 1.05
N PHE A 323 -15.11 -1.03 0.11
CA PHE A 323 -15.13 -2.16 -0.84
C PHE A 323 -15.20 -3.50 -0.12
N VAL A 324 -14.30 -3.77 0.83
CA VAL A 324 -14.28 -5.06 1.55
C VAL A 324 -15.57 -5.25 2.34
N ARG A 325 -16.05 -4.20 3.02
CA ARG A 325 -17.29 -4.27 3.80
C ARG A 325 -18.51 -4.58 2.93
N GLU A 326 -18.61 -3.96 1.76
CA GLU A 326 -19.72 -4.18 0.83
C GLU A 326 -19.66 -5.59 0.23
N VAL A 327 -18.50 -6.03 -0.27
CA VAL A 327 -18.34 -7.37 -0.83
C VAL A 327 -18.59 -8.45 0.23
N VAL A 328 -17.96 -8.36 1.40
CA VAL A 328 -18.18 -9.34 2.48
C VAL A 328 -19.62 -9.31 2.96
N GLY A 329 -20.27 -8.14 3.00
CA GLY A 329 -21.68 -8.01 3.34
C GLY A 329 -22.62 -8.68 2.34
N GLU A 330 -22.27 -8.68 1.05
CA GLU A 330 -23.09 -9.27 -0.02
C GLU A 330 -22.85 -10.77 -0.22
N VAL A 331 -21.59 -11.21 -0.27
CA VAL A 331 -21.22 -12.60 -0.64
C VAL A 331 -20.55 -13.39 0.48
N GLY A 332 -20.24 -12.76 1.62
CA GLY A 332 -19.56 -13.39 2.74
C GLY A 332 -18.03 -13.48 2.57
N MET A 333 -17.33 -13.78 3.68
CA MET A 333 -15.86 -13.84 3.73
C MET A 333 -15.29 -14.94 2.82
N ALA A 334 -15.97 -16.09 2.72
CA ALA A 334 -15.50 -17.20 1.90
C ALA A 334 -15.40 -16.83 0.41
N GLU A 335 -16.44 -16.20 -0.14
CA GLU A 335 -16.43 -15.73 -1.53
C GLU A 335 -15.56 -14.49 -1.73
N PHE A 336 -15.47 -13.59 -0.72
CA PHE A 336 -14.52 -12.48 -0.76
C PHE A 336 -13.07 -12.97 -0.90
N ASN A 337 -12.68 -14.05 -0.19
CA ASN A 337 -11.32 -14.59 -0.20
C ASN A 337 -10.85 -15.03 -1.59
N ARG A 338 -11.75 -15.14 -2.57
CA ARG A 338 -11.41 -15.38 -3.97
C ARG A 338 -10.52 -14.27 -4.54
N VAL A 339 -10.54 -13.07 -3.97
CA VAL A 339 -9.63 -11.97 -4.33
C VAL A 339 -8.15 -12.37 -4.27
N TRP A 340 -7.81 -13.34 -3.42
CA TRP A 340 -6.45 -13.84 -3.19
C TRP A 340 -6.03 -15.01 -4.10
N GLU A 341 -6.94 -15.53 -4.94
CA GLU A 341 -6.69 -16.73 -5.76
C GLU A 341 -5.68 -16.47 -6.89
N SER A 342 -5.79 -15.34 -7.59
CA SER A 342 -4.92 -15.02 -8.72
C SER A 342 -4.81 -13.53 -9.02
N ARG A 343 -3.97 -13.18 -10.01
CA ARG A 343 -3.81 -11.80 -10.48
C ARG A 343 -5.12 -11.26 -11.08
N GLU A 344 -5.88 -12.13 -11.71
CA GLU A 344 -7.14 -11.82 -12.38
C GLU A 344 -8.27 -11.58 -11.37
N THR A 345 -8.18 -12.10 -10.14
CA THR A 345 -9.20 -11.88 -9.11
C THR A 345 -8.97 -10.60 -8.31
N LEU A 346 -7.83 -9.91 -8.49
CA LEU A 346 -7.62 -8.61 -7.87
C LEU A 346 -8.63 -7.58 -8.39
N PRO A 347 -9.08 -6.65 -7.54
CA PRO A 347 -9.93 -5.55 -7.97
C PRO A 347 -9.10 -4.49 -8.67
N THR A 348 -9.70 -3.83 -9.64
CA THR A 348 -9.21 -2.57 -10.21
C THR A 348 -9.65 -1.39 -9.34
N LEU A 349 -9.03 -0.22 -9.52
CA LEU A 349 -9.49 1.00 -8.84
C LEU A 349 -10.96 1.35 -9.12
N LYS A 350 -11.46 1.03 -10.32
CA LYS A 350 -12.86 1.23 -10.68
C LYS A 350 -13.77 0.33 -9.85
N GLU A 351 -13.38 -0.91 -9.65
CA GLU A 351 -14.13 -1.90 -8.89
C GLU A 351 -14.06 -1.68 -7.39
N ILE A 352 -12.97 -1.10 -6.88
CA ILE A 352 -12.92 -0.66 -5.48
C ILE A 352 -13.98 0.42 -5.22
N ARG A 353 -14.25 1.29 -6.19
CA ARG A 353 -15.28 2.34 -6.08
C ARG A 353 -16.69 1.84 -6.37
N ASP A 354 -16.82 0.73 -7.08
CA ASP A 354 -18.08 0.09 -7.43
C ASP A 354 -17.96 -1.44 -7.22
N PRO A 355 -18.14 -1.90 -5.96
CA PRO A 355 -17.86 -3.29 -5.57
C PRO A 355 -18.69 -4.32 -6.33
N GLY A 356 -19.90 -3.95 -6.79
CA GLY A 356 -20.76 -4.80 -7.60
C GLY A 356 -20.12 -5.25 -8.92
N LEU A 357 -19.23 -4.43 -9.51
CA LEU A 357 -18.49 -4.82 -10.71
C LEU A 357 -17.56 -6.00 -10.44
N TRP A 358 -16.86 -5.98 -9.30
CA TRP A 358 -15.98 -7.09 -8.91
C TRP A 358 -16.78 -8.36 -8.62
N ILE A 359 -17.87 -8.25 -7.87
CA ILE A 359 -18.75 -9.38 -7.53
C ILE A 359 -19.26 -10.07 -8.80
N ASN A 360 -19.74 -9.29 -9.78
CA ASN A 360 -20.19 -9.83 -11.06
C ASN A 360 -19.08 -10.57 -11.82
N ARG A 361 -17.89 -9.96 -11.88
CA ARG A 361 -16.76 -10.49 -12.64
C ARG A 361 -16.13 -11.73 -12.00
N VAL A 362 -15.92 -11.72 -10.68
CA VAL A 362 -15.16 -12.77 -9.99
C VAL A 362 -16.08 -13.83 -9.43
N VAL A 363 -17.13 -13.43 -8.71
CA VAL A 363 -18.02 -14.35 -8.00
C VAL A 363 -19.01 -14.98 -8.97
N ARG A 364 -19.93 -14.16 -9.52
CA ARG A 364 -21.08 -14.66 -10.31
C ARG A 364 -20.68 -15.30 -11.64
N THR A 365 -19.62 -14.81 -12.29
CA THR A 365 -19.12 -15.41 -13.55
C THR A 365 -18.58 -16.82 -13.33
N GLN A 366 -17.94 -17.09 -12.18
CA GLN A 366 -17.45 -18.44 -11.88
C GLN A 366 -18.56 -19.38 -11.41
N GLU A 367 -19.58 -18.90 -10.70
CA GLU A 367 -20.77 -19.71 -10.39
C GLU A 367 -21.45 -20.22 -11.67
N LEU A 368 -21.57 -19.35 -12.68
CA LEU A 368 -22.09 -19.71 -14.00
C LEU A 368 -21.21 -20.73 -14.72
N ALA A 369 -19.88 -20.66 -14.57
CA ALA A 369 -18.94 -21.61 -15.14
C ALA A 369 -18.91 -22.96 -14.40
N ALA A 370 -19.19 -22.96 -13.08
CA ALA A 370 -19.22 -24.14 -12.23
C ALA A 370 -20.59 -24.86 -12.24
N ALA A 371 -21.64 -24.23 -12.76
CA ALA A 371 -22.97 -24.82 -12.87
C ALA A 371 -22.90 -26.08 -13.77
N PRO A 372 -23.43 -27.23 -13.33
CA PRO A 372 -23.43 -28.45 -14.13
C PRO A 372 -24.22 -28.20 -15.42
N VAL A 373 -23.55 -28.37 -16.57
CA VAL A 373 -24.19 -28.30 -17.89
C VAL A 373 -25.30 -29.36 -17.90
N PRO A 374 -26.57 -28.98 -18.12
CA PRO A 374 -27.63 -29.98 -18.21
C PRO A 374 -27.30 -30.93 -19.35
N ALA A 375 -27.18 -32.22 -19.03
CA ALA A 375 -26.90 -33.26 -20.00
C ALA A 375 -27.94 -33.17 -21.12
N ALA A 376 -27.51 -32.76 -22.31
CA ALA A 376 -28.36 -32.76 -23.48
C ALA A 376 -28.93 -34.16 -23.65
N ALA A 377 -30.25 -34.28 -23.57
CA ALA A 377 -30.96 -35.52 -23.78
C ALA A 377 -30.56 -36.07 -25.16
N THR A 378 -29.82 -37.18 -25.15
CA THR A 378 -29.61 -38.01 -26.33
C THR A 378 -30.95 -38.61 -26.71
N ALA A 379 -31.73 -37.88 -27.51
CA ALA A 379 -32.88 -38.44 -28.21
C ALA A 379 -32.34 -39.41 -29.27
N GLY A 380 -32.46 -40.70 -28.98
CA GLY A 380 -32.25 -41.76 -29.97
C GLY A 380 -33.26 -41.60 -31.10
N ALA A 381 -32.75 -41.40 -32.31
CA ALA A 381 -33.51 -41.58 -33.53
C ALA A 381 -33.09 -42.93 -34.13
N ASP A 382 -33.84 -43.96 -33.75
CA ASP A 382 -34.00 -45.19 -34.52
C ASP A 382 -34.86 -44.85 -35.74
N THR A 383 -34.29 -44.92 -36.95
CA THR A 383 -35.07 -44.94 -38.19
C THR A 383 -34.57 -46.05 -39.10
N GLY A 384 -35.42 -47.07 -39.19
CA GLY A 384 -35.26 -48.26 -40.00
C GLY A 384 -35.26 -47.99 -41.51
N THR A 385 -34.39 -48.75 -42.17
CA THR A 385 -34.50 -49.45 -43.45
C THR A 385 -35.70 -49.12 -44.37
N ALA A 386 -35.35 -48.63 -45.56
CA ALA A 386 -36.21 -48.50 -46.74
C ALA A 386 -36.58 -49.86 -47.38
N PRO A 387 -37.63 -49.87 -48.23
CA PRO A 387 -37.47 -50.45 -49.57
C PRO A 387 -37.95 -49.50 -50.67
N GLY A 388 -37.30 -49.62 -51.84
CA GLY A 388 -37.45 -48.69 -52.96
C GLY A 388 -38.53 -49.02 -53.98
N GLY A 389 -38.52 -48.26 -55.08
CA GLY A 389 -39.12 -48.64 -56.36
C GLY A 389 -40.00 -47.59 -57.04
N THR A 390 -39.44 -47.02 -58.13
CA THR A 390 -40.09 -46.60 -59.40
C THR A 390 -40.98 -45.37 -59.48
N GLY A 391 -40.71 -44.53 -60.50
CA GLY A 391 -41.69 -43.63 -61.11
C GLY A 391 -41.08 -42.37 -61.72
N ALA A 392 -41.01 -42.29 -63.05
CA ALA A 392 -40.43 -41.21 -63.85
C ALA A 392 -41.39 -40.03 -64.11
N ASP A 393 -40.76 -38.91 -64.52
CA ASP A 393 -41.22 -37.82 -65.40
C ASP A 393 -42.54 -37.08 -65.11
N THR A 394 -42.47 -35.76 -64.93
CA THR A 394 -42.81 -34.79 -66.00
C THR A 394 -42.54 -33.33 -65.60
N ALA A 395 -42.34 -32.54 -66.65
CA ALA A 395 -41.80 -31.20 -66.74
C ALA A 395 -42.71 -30.02 -66.27
N THR A 396 -42.08 -28.84 -66.32
CA THR A 396 -42.55 -27.52 -66.83
C THR A 396 -43.08 -26.43 -65.88
N GLY A 397 -42.50 -25.22 -66.07
CA GLY A 397 -43.09 -23.88 -65.83
C GLY A 397 -42.45 -23.12 -64.65
N ALA A 398 -41.50 -22.18 -64.86
CA ALA A 398 -41.73 -20.76 -65.20
C ALA A 398 -42.42 -20.00 -64.04
N ASP A 399 -41.98 -18.86 -63.50
CA ASP A 399 -41.19 -17.71 -63.99
C ASP A 399 -40.67 -16.87 -62.80
N ALA A 400 -39.65 -16.04 -63.08
CA ALA A 400 -39.32 -14.68 -62.59
C ALA A 400 -39.51 -14.29 -61.09
N ASP A 401 -38.66 -13.49 -60.43
CA ASP A 401 -37.85 -12.37 -60.89
C ASP A 401 -36.79 -12.03 -59.82
N THR A 402 -35.60 -11.61 -60.24
CA THR A 402 -34.52 -10.94 -59.46
C THR A 402 -34.39 -9.53 -60.09
N PRO A 403 -34.08 -8.41 -59.42
CA PRO A 403 -32.83 -8.22 -58.64
C PRO A 403 -32.90 -7.22 -57.46
N GLY A 404 -31.92 -7.24 -56.55
CA GLY A 404 -30.79 -6.29 -56.53
C GLY A 404 -31.20 -4.99 -55.79
N GLY A 405 -30.59 -4.56 -54.70
CA GLY A 405 -29.18 -4.44 -54.40
C GLY A 405 -28.92 -2.98 -53.98
N SER A 406 -28.05 -2.82 -52.99
CA SER A 406 -27.32 -1.59 -52.62
C SER A 406 -27.92 -0.64 -51.57
N SER A 407 -27.11 -0.45 -50.53
CA SER A 407 -27.08 0.64 -49.55
C SER A 407 -27.11 2.04 -50.18
N PRO A 408 -27.32 3.07 -49.34
CA PRO A 408 -26.32 4.13 -49.27
C PRO A 408 -25.99 4.59 -47.84
N SER A 409 -24.84 5.24 -47.75
CA SER A 409 -24.29 5.96 -46.60
C SER A 409 -24.77 7.41 -46.52
N ASP A 410 -24.54 7.96 -45.33
CA ASP A 410 -24.24 9.36 -44.97
C ASP A 410 -25.33 10.42 -44.73
N ALA A 411 -25.09 11.09 -43.60
CA ALA A 411 -25.22 12.52 -43.31
C ALA A 411 -26.35 13.00 -42.37
N ALA A 412 -25.90 13.37 -41.16
CA ALA A 412 -26.11 14.66 -40.47
C ALA A 412 -27.51 15.06 -39.93
N ALA A 413 -27.59 15.17 -38.60
CA ALA A 413 -28.18 16.27 -37.80
C ALA A 413 -28.13 15.84 -36.31
N SER A 414 -27.25 16.37 -35.46
CA SER A 414 -27.47 17.57 -34.62
C SER A 414 -28.87 17.62 -33.98
N ASP A 415 -28.98 17.21 -32.71
CA ASP A 415 -29.72 17.98 -31.71
C ASP A 415 -29.37 17.52 -30.29
N THR A 416 -28.81 18.46 -29.53
CA THR A 416 -28.58 18.38 -28.08
C THR A 416 -29.65 19.28 -27.46
N PRO A 417 -30.43 18.87 -26.46
CA PRO A 417 -31.16 19.82 -25.66
C PRO A 417 -30.29 20.33 -24.52
N GLU A 418 -30.21 21.64 -24.52
CA GLU A 418 -29.62 22.58 -23.59
C GLU A 418 -30.24 22.53 -22.18
N ALA A 419 -29.46 23.04 -21.23
CA ALA A 419 -29.71 23.12 -19.81
C ALA A 419 -31.00 23.87 -19.44
N ALA A 420 -31.64 23.42 -18.36
CA ALA A 420 -32.60 24.21 -17.62
C ALA A 420 -31.93 24.71 -16.33
N GLU A 421 -31.69 26.02 -16.26
CA GLU A 421 -31.50 26.77 -15.03
C GLU A 421 -32.70 26.53 -14.09
N VAL A 422 -32.41 26.19 -12.83
CA VAL A 422 -33.40 26.27 -11.75
C VAL A 422 -32.83 27.15 -10.66
N ASP A 423 -33.55 28.26 -10.50
CA ASP A 423 -33.37 29.36 -9.57
C ASP A 423 -33.46 28.89 -8.11
N ALA A 424 -32.59 29.46 -7.27
CA ALA A 424 -32.57 29.22 -5.83
C ALA A 424 -33.59 30.11 -5.09
N PRO A 425 -34.14 29.65 -3.96
CA PRO A 425 -34.57 30.58 -2.91
C PRO A 425 -33.62 30.48 -1.71
N GLY A 426 -33.18 31.66 -1.27
CA GLY A 426 -32.35 31.85 -0.10
C GLY A 426 -33.00 31.36 1.20
N SER A 427 -32.16 31.01 2.17
CA SER A 427 -32.56 30.96 3.56
C SER A 427 -31.50 31.62 4.41
N ASP A 428 -31.96 32.63 5.13
CA ASP A 428 -31.25 33.46 6.08
C ASP A 428 -30.69 32.63 7.23
N ALA A 429 -29.44 32.92 7.57
CA ALA A 429 -28.88 32.64 8.88
C ALA A 429 -29.41 33.65 9.91
N PRO A 430 -29.61 33.24 11.17
CA PRO A 430 -29.43 34.13 12.29
C PRO A 430 -28.13 33.78 13.01
N GLY A 431 -27.29 34.80 13.18
CA GLY A 431 -26.13 34.74 14.07
C GLY A 431 -26.54 34.65 15.53
N SER A 432 -25.63 34.12 16.34
CA SER A 432 -25.54 34.46 17.76
C SER A 432 -24.09 34.76 18.10
N GLU A 433 -23.81 36.05 18.25
CA GLU A 433 -22.77 36.56 19.12
C GLU A 433 -23.09 36.21 20.58
N ALA A 434 -22.10 35.70 21.31
CA ALA A 434 -21.88 35.86 22.76
C ALA A 434 -20.70 34.94 23.13
N SER A 435 -19.74 35.28 23.97
CA SER A 435 -19.38 36.52 24.65
C SER A 435 -18.00 36.26 25.25
N ALA A 436 -17.24 37.32 25.45
CA ALA A 436 -15.94 37.32 26.09
C ALA A 436 -15.98 36.78 27.54
N ALA A 437 -14.89 36.17 27.96
CA ALA A 437 -14.43 36.21 29.35
C ALA A 437 -12.90 36.08 29.37
N GLU A 438 -12.23 37.23 29.27
CA GLU A 438 -10.94 37.43 29.94
C GLU A 438 -11.15 37.29 31.44
N ALA A 439 -10.31 36.50 32.10
CA ALA A 439 -9.98 36.69 33.50
C ALA A 439 -8.51 36.32 33.69
N SER A 440 -7.69 37.36 33.59
CA SER A 440 -6.40 37.46 34.26
C SER A 440 -6.56 37.24 35.76
N ASP A 441 -5.77 36.34 36.35
CA ASP A 441 -5.33 36.54 37.73
C ASP A 441 -3.97 35.89 37.98
N THR A 442 -2.93 36.70 37.85
CA THR A 442 -1.65 36.55 38.53
C THR A 442 -1.79 36.95 39.98
N PRO A 443 -1.13 36.24 40.91
CA PRO A 443 -0.46 36.91 42.01
C PRO A 443 1.06 36.68 41.92
N SER A 444 1.76 37.81 41.82
CA SER A 444 3.20 37.92 42.03
C SER A 444 3.53 37.94 43.52
N ALA A 445 4.53 37.14 43.87
CA ALA A 445 5.59 37.35 44.88
C ALA A 445 5.25 37.62 46.36
N ARG A 446 5.82 36.76 47.22
CA ARG A 446 6.64 37.08 48.40
C ARG A 446 7.41 35.79 48.75
N ASP A 447 8.71 35.78 48.53
CA ASP A 447 9.76 36.04 49.53
C ASP A 447 9.85 34.89 50.54
N ASP A 448 10.84 34.01 50.35
CA ASP A 448 11.76 33.56 51.41
C ASP A 448 12.84 32.64 50.80
N ASP A 449 13.98 33.26 50.48
CA ASP A 449 15.30 32.64 50.39
C ASP A 449 15.90 32.61 51.80
N PRO A 450 16.49 31.49 52.22
CA PRO A 450 17.80 31.59 52.85
C PRO A 450 18.81 30.65 52.17
N GLY A 451 19.86 31.27 51.69
CA GLY A 451 21.02 30.67 51.04
C GLY A 451 21.86 29.71 51.91
N PRO A 452 23.09 29.39 51.43
CA PRO A 452 23.65 28.05 51.53
C PRO A 452 24.50 27.82 52.79
N VAL A 453 24.56 26.57 53.22
CA VAL A 453 25.45 26.09 54.30
C VAL A 453 26.32 24.95 53.74
N PRO A 454 27.61 24.86 54.13
CA PRO A 454 28.68 24.43 53.23
C PRO A 454 29.08 22.95 53.38
N GLY A 455 29.70 22.45 52.31
CA GLY A 455 30.89 21.60 52.29
C GLY A 455 30.98 20.40 53.22
N ASP A 456 31.04 19.20 52.63
CA ASP A 456 32.07 18.27 53.02
C ASP A 456 32.68 17.59 51.79
N VAL A 457 34.01 17.67 51.74
CA VAL A 457 34.90 17.17 50.70
C VAL A 457 35.62 16.00 51.36
N SER A 458 35.52 14.80 50.78
CA SER A 458 36.43 13.71 51.13
C SER A 458 37.07 13.10 49.87
N PRO A 459 38.39 12.83 49.91
CA PRO A 459 39.23 12.61 48.73
C PRO A 459 39.38 11.12 48.36
N PRO A 460 39.91 10.80 47.15
CA PRO A 460 40.65 9.56 46.90
C PRO A 460 42.17 9.85 46.80
N PRO A 461 43.06 8.85 46.61
CA PRO A 461 43.07 7.44 47.01
C PRO A 461 44.40 7.03 47.72
N GLU A 462 44.49 5.79 48.24
CA GLU A 462 45.78 5.13 48.50
C GLU A 462 45.87 3.73 47.86
N LYS A 463 46.93 3.59 47.05
CA LYS A 463 47.64 2.42 46.47
C LYS A 463 46.95 1.51 45.45
#